data_AF-A0A3C1Z964-F1
#
_entry.id   AF-A0A3C1Z964-F1
#
_cell.length_a   1.000
_cell.length_b   1.000
_cell.length_c   1.000
_cell.angle_alpha   90.00
_cell.angle_beta   90.00
_cell.angle_gamma   90.00
#
_symmetry.space_group_name_H-M   'P 1'
#
loop_
_entity.id
_entity.type
_entity.pdbx_description
1 polymer ?
#
loop_
_entity_poly.entity_id
_entity_poly.type
_entity_poly.pdbx_seq_one_letter_code
_entity_poly.pdbx_strand_id
1 'polypeptide(L)'
;MIHKFIATEKQRDAFRVIATEQTIEANVAGLHFNTRLDRVDEMDNGDRIIFDYKTGNLPSNPWCGNPIKEPQLPIYATTNPADGIAFIKPAADKISITGLARDKDSLPKKTSGQKSCTDWDQQLKLWQQQLDQTSLDYQQGDAEVLPTKGACEYCEYDSLCRVVK
;
A
#
# COMPACT_ATOMS: atom_id res chain seq x y z
N MET A 1 13.09 18.46 -8.06
CA MET A 1 12.33 17.24 -7.73
C MET A 1 11.42 16.82 -8.88
N ILE A 2 10.43 17.62 -9.29
CA ILE A 2 9.47 17.29 -10.36
C ILE A 2 10.14 16.89 -11.69
N HIS A 3 11.11 17.67 -12.20
CA HIS A 3 11.81 17.32 -13.44
C HIS A 3 12.53 15.96 -13.38
N LYS A 4 13.10 15.63 -12.22
CA LYS A 4 13.78 14.35 -11.99
C LYS A 4 12.78 13.20 -11.97
N PHE A 5 11.64 13.39 -11.29
CA PHE A 5 10.56 12.41 -11.31
C PHE A 5 10.04 12.16 -12.73
N ILE A 6 9.75 13.23 -13.50
CA ILE A 6 9.31 13.11 -14.89
C ILE A 6 10.37 12.40 -15.75
N ALA A 7 11.66 12.70 -15.56
CA ALA A 7 12.74 12.03 -16.28
C ALA A 7 12.83 10.53 -15.93
N THR A 8 12.54 10.15 -14.68
CA THR A 8 12.45 8.74 -14.27
C THR A 8 11.22 8.06 -14.88
N GLU A 9 10.05 8.70 -14.84
CA GLU A 9 8.81 8.15 -15.42
C GLU A 9 8.94 7.91 -16.93
N LYS A 10 9.64 8.80 -17.65
CA LYS A 10 9.93 8.66 -19.10
C LYS A 10 10.79 7.43 -19.46
N GLN A 11 11.42 6.77 -18.49
CA GLN A 11 12.21 5.56 -18.70
C GLN A 11 11.40 4.27 -18.55
N ARG A 12 10.16 4.36 -18.08
CA ARG A 12 9.24 3.23 -17.97
C ARG A 12 8.82 2.76 -19.36
N ASP A 13 8.41 1.51 -19.44
CA ASP A 13 7.73 0.98 -20.62
C ASP A 13 6.37 1.69 -20.80
N ALA A 14 5.74 1.52 -21.96
CA ALA A 14 4.51 2.25 -22.27
C ALA A 14 3.39 1.93 -21.26
N PHE A 15 2.72 2.99 -20.82
CA PHE A 15 1.59 2.93 -19.90
C PHE A 15 0.64 4.09 -20.18
N ARG A 16 -0.62 3.93 -19.77
CA ARG A 16 -1.64 4.98 -19.76
C ARG A 16 -2.07 5.25 -18.33
N VAL A 17 -2.01 6.51 -17.91
CA VAL A 17 -2.64 6.93 -16.64
C VAL A 17 -4.15 6.91 -16.85
N ILE A 18 -4.86 6.01 -16.16
CA ILE A 18 -6.32 5.86 -16.30
C ILE A 18 -7.09 6.53 -15.17
N ALA A 19 -6.43 6.79 -14.04
CA ALA A 19 -7.00 7.51 -12.91
C ALA A 19 -5.93 8.27 -12.12
N THR A 20 -6.30 9.44 -11.60
CA THR A 20 -5.50 10.21 -10.64
C THR A 20 -6.41 10.83 -9.61
N GLU A 21 -6.01 10.79 -8.33
CA GLU A 21 -6.69 11.44 -7.22
C GLU A 21 -8.19 11.09 -7.14
N GLN A 22 -8.52 9.85 -7.52
CA GLN A 22 -9.88 9.38 -7.69
C GLN A 22 -10.48 9.00 -6.34
N THR A 23 -11.66 9.55 -6.05
CA THR A 23 -12.48 9.07 -4.93
C THR A 23 -13.06 7.71 -5.25
N ILE A 24 -12.82 6.74 -4.37
CA ILE A 24 -13.35 5.39 -4.47
C ILE A 24 -14.02 5.00 -3.15
N GLU A 25 -15.02 4.13 -3.23
CA GLU A 25 -15.61 3.49 -2.07
C GLU A 25 -14.95 2.13 -1.86
N ALA A 26 -14.41 1.90 -0.66
CA ALA A 26 -13.84 0.63 -0.26
C ALA A 26 -14.76 -0.02 0.76
N ASN A 27 -15.08 -1.30 0.56
CA ASN A 27 -15.81 -2.12 1.53
C ASN A 27 -14.89 -3.21 2.06
N VAL A 28 -14.66 -3.23 3.36
CA VAL A 28 -13.89 -4.25 4.06
C VAL A 28 -14.78 -4.90 5.11
N ALA A 29 -15.23 -6.13 4.84
CA ALA A 29 -16.18 -6.87 5.68
C ALA A 29 -17.37 -6.04 6.25
N GLY A 30 -17.98 -5.18 5.42
CA GLY A 30 -19.14 -4.37 5.80
C GLY A 30 -18.81 -2.96 6.33
N LEU A 31 -17.54 -2.65 6.58
CA LEU A 31 -17.11 -1.27 6.83
C LEU A 31 -16.86 -0.54 5.51
N HIS A 32 -17.59 0.56 5.31
CA HIS A 32 -17.51 1.39 4.12
C HIS A 32 -16.61 2.60 4.37
N PHE A 33 -15.63 2.80 3.49
CA PHE A 33 -14.70 3.92 3.53
C PHE A 33 -14.76 4.68 2.22
N ASN A 34 -14.86 6.00 2.30
CA ASN A 34 -14.56 6.88 1.17
C ASN A 34 -13.07 7.21 1.21
N THR A 35 -12.33 6.76 0.21
CA THR A 35 -10.88 6.94 0.14
C THR A 35 -10.49 7.62 -1.16
N ARG A 36 -9.24 8.09 -1.23
CA ARG A 36 -8.71 8.78 -2.41
C ARG A 36 -7.49 8.04 -2.90
N LEU A 37 -7.63 7.42 -4.06
CA LEU A 37 -6.56 6.70 -4.72
C LEU A 37 -5.72 7.70 -5.53
N ASP A 38 -4.40 7.72 -5.30
CA ASP A 38 -3.49 8.70 -5.90
C ASP A 38 -3.35 8.53 -7.42
N ARG A 39 -3.03 7.32 -7.91
CA ARG A 39 -2.87 7.06 -9.35
C ARG A 39 -3.05 5.58 -9.72
N VAL A 40 -3.70 5.33 -10.86
CA VAL A 40 -3.70 4.02 -11.54
C VAL A 40 -3.12 4.16 -12.94
N ASP A 41 -2.16 3.29 -13.25
CA ASP A 41 -1.64 3.10 -14.60
C ASP A 41 -2.15 1.78 -15.18
N GLU A 42 -2.48 1.78 -16.46
CA GLU A 42 -2.74 0.59 -17.26
C GLU A 42 -1.57 0.38 -18.22
N MET A 43 -0.99 -0.81 -18.19
CA MET A 43 0.15 -1.22 -19.03
C MET A 43 -0.33 -1.79 -20.37
N ASP A 44 0.56 -1.89 -21.37
CA ASP A 44 0.20 -2.43 -22.70
C ASP A 44 -0.31 -3.89 -22.66
N ASN A 45 0.12 -4.68 -21.67
CA ASN A 45 -0.36 -6.05 -21.44
C ASN A 45 -1.75 -6.09 -20.75
N GLY A 46 -2.30 -4.93 -20.36
CA GLY A 46 -3.57 -4.80 -19.66
C GLY A 46 -3.47 -4.74 -18.14
N ASP A 47 -2.29 -4.96 -17.56
CA ASP A 47 -2.10 -4.93 -16.11
C ASP A 47 -2.41 -3.55 -15.53
N ARG A 48 -3.05 -3.54 -14.36
CA ARG A 48 -3.36 -2.31 -13.63
C ARG A 48 -2.49 -2.15 -12.40
N ILE A 49 -1.71 -1.08 -12.37
CA ILE A 49 -0.79 -0.78 -11.26
C ILE A 49 -1.31 0.42 -10.47
N ILE A 50 -1.57 0.21 -9.18
CA ILE A 50 -1.98 1.26 -8.25
C ILE A 50 -0.73 1.85 -7.58
N PHE A 51 -0.57 3.16 -7.68
CA PHE A 51 0.51 3.90 -7.05
C PHE A 51 -0.01 4.76 -5.89
N ASP A 52 0.79 4.87 -4.84
CA ASP A 52 0.60 5.82 -3.72
C ASP A 52 1.90 6.60 -3.49
N TYR A 53 1.79 7.92 -3.30
CA TYR A 53 2.93 8.81 -3.13
C TYR A 53 3.24 9.04 -1.65
N LYS A 54 4.46 8.66 -1.22
CA LYS A 54 4.91 8.89 0.17
C LYS A 54 6.12 9.80 0.25
N THR A 55 6.10 10.73 1.20
CA THR A 55 7.25 11.60 1.52
C THR A 55 8.18 10.98 2.56
N GLY A 56 7.63 10.13 3.45
CA GLY A 56 8.37 9.43 4.51
C GLY A 56 9.34 8.36 4.01
N ASN A 57 10.02 7.68 4.93
CA ASN A 57 10.83 6.52 4.58
C ASN A 57 9.94 5.33 4.23
N LEU A 58 10.24 4.65 3.12
CA LEU A 58 9.51 3.45 2.75
C LEU A 58 9.93 2.31 3.69
N PRO A 59 8.99 1.70 4.44
CA PRO A 59 9.32 0.58 5.32
C PRO A 59 9.76 -0.64 4.49
N SER A 60 10.61 -1.48 5.07
CA SER A 60 11.18 -2.65 4.38
C SER A 60 10.16 -3.73 4.03
N ASN A 61 9.13 -3.90 4.87
CA ASN A 61 8.03 -4.83 4.69
C ASN A 61 6.69 -4.12 5.02
N PRO A 62 6.16 -3.27 4.12
CA PRO A 62 4.96 -2.48 4.40
C PRO A 62 3.69 -3.35 4.44
N TRP A 63 3.64 -4.39 3.61
CA TRP A 63 2.39 -5.06 3.28
C TRP A 63 2.31 -6.50 3.75
N CYS A 64 3.44 -7.16 4.06
CA CYS A 64 3.50 -8.61 4.24
C CYS A 64 3.88 -9.01 5.66
N GLY A 65 3.45 -8.21 6.63
CA GLY A 65 3.45 -8.54 8.05
C GLY A 65 2.02 -8.80 8.55
N ASN A 66 1.91 -9.31 9.78
CA ASN A 66 0.67 -9.37 10.53
C ASN A 66 0.92 -8.69 11.91
N PRO A 67 0.34 -7.52 12.19
CA PRO A 67 -0.61 -6.79 11.34
C PRO A 67 0.06 -6.17 10.09
N ILE A 68 -0.76 -5.81 9.09
CA ILE A 68 -0.32 -5.07 7.91
C ILE A 68 0.12 -3.67 8.35
N LYS A 69 1.39 -3.32 8.14
CA LYS A 69 1.95 -2.05 8.61
C LYS A 69 1.42 -0.83 7.84
N GLU A 70 1.27 -0.97 6.52
CA GLU A 70 0.77 0.08 5.62
C GLU A 70 -0.45 -0.44 4.85
N PRO A 71 -1.66 -0.45 5.44
CA PRO A 71 -2.82 -1.16 4.87
C PRO A 71 -3.47 -0.45 3.68
N GLN A 72 -3.12 0.81 3.38
CA GLN A 72 -3.77 1.62 2.34
C GLN A 72 -3.74 0.97 0.93
N LEU A 73 -2.56 0.57 0.44
CA LEU A 73 -2.45 -0.10 -0.86
C LEU A 73 -3.08 -1.51 -0.87
N PRO A 74 -2.91 -2.35 0.18
CA PRO A 74 -3.68 -3.58 0.33
C PRO A 74 -5.20 -3.37 0.23
N ILE A 75 -5.75 -2.34 0.89
CA ILE A 75 -7.18 -1.99 0.78
C ILE A 75 -7.55 -1.66 -0.67
N TYR A 76 -6.76 -0.85 -1.36
CA TYR A 76 -7.04 -0.51 -2.76
C TYR A 76 -7.00 -1.74 -3.67
N ALA A 77 -6.00 -2.61 -3.50
CA ALA A 77 -5.83 -3.81 -4.31
C ALA A 77 -6.94 -4.85 -4.07
N THR A 78 -7.47 -4.96 -2.86
CA THR A 78 -8.53 -5.93 -2.55
C THR A 78 -9.92 -5.42 -2.91
N THR A 79 -10.12 -4.10 -3.00
CA THR A 79 -11.42 -3.49 -3.29
C THR A 79 -11.57 -2.98 -4.73
N ASN A 80 -10.52 -3.04 -5.55
CA ASN A 80 -10.51 -2.58 -6.93
C ASN A 80 -9.70 -3.52 -7.83
N PRO A 81 -9.93 -3.53 -9.16
CA PRO A 81 -9.08 -4.25 -10.09
C PRO A 81 -7.62 -3.77 -10.02
N ALA A 82 -6.71 -4.68 -9.66
CA ALA A 82 -5.28 -4.42 -9.57
C ALA A 82 -4.48 -5.69 -9.90
N ASP A 83 -3.35 -5.50 -10.58
CA ASP A 83 -2.33 -6.51 -10.85
C ASP A 83 -0.99 -6.15 -10.22
N GLY A 84 -0.90 -4.96 -9.63
CA GLY A 84 0.24 -4.53 -8.83
C GLY A 84 -0.05 -3.31 -7.98
N ILE A 85 0.75 -3.15 -6.93
CA ILE A 85 0.80 -1.96 -6.09
C ILE A 85 2.23 -1.46 -5.96
N ALA A 86 2.40 -0.15 -5.82
CA ALA A 86 3.69 0.43 -5.50
C ALA A 86 3.61 1.76 -4.74
N PHE A 87 4.54 1.95 -3.80
CA PHE A 87 4.84 3.26 -3.27
C PHE A 87 5.87 3.96 -4.15
N ILE A 88 5.64 5.24 -4.44
CA ILE A 88 6.62 6.14 -5.04
C ILE A 88 7.02 7.16 -4.00
N LYS A 89 8.32 7.22 -3.68
CA LYS A 89 8.92 8.30 -2.90
C LYS A 89 9.62 9.28 -3.83
N PRO A 90 8.99 10.43 -4.17
CA PRO A 90 9.69 11.51 -4.83
C PRO A 90 10.56 12.26 -3.81
N ALA A 91 11.88 12.17 -3.94
CA ALA A 91 12.80 13.00 -3.16
C ALA A 91 13.81 13.71 -4.08
N ALA A 92 14.43 14.77 -3.57
CA ALA A 92 15.39 15.59 -4.33
C ALA A 92 16.63 14.77 -4.74
N ASP A 93 17.14 13.98 -3.81
CA ASP A 93 18.32 13.13 -3.94
C ASP A 93 18.03 11.87 -4.77
N LYS A 94 16.88 11.21 -4.57
CA LYS A 94 16.53 9.96 -5.28
C LYS A 94 15.02 9.72 -5.34
N ILE A 95 14.54 9.29 -6.51
CA ILE A 95 13.21 8.68 -6.64
C ILE A 95 13.33 7.21 -6.26
N SER A 96 12.60 6.78 -5.22
CA SER A 96 12.60 5.38 -4.78
C SER A 96 11.22 4.79 -4.99
N ILE A 97 11.17 3.57 -5.52
CA ILE A 97 9.93 2.86 -5.78
C ILE A 97 10.04 1.50 -5.11
N THR A 98 8.98 1.12 -4.40
CA THR A 98 8.83 -0.18 -3.76
C THR A 98 7.50 -0.75 -4.20
N GLY A 99 7.46 -2.00 -4.64
CA GLY A 99 6.27 -2.56 -5.28
C GLY A 99 6.16 -4.08 -5.18
N LEU A 100 4.93 -4.55 -5.41
CA LEU A 100 4.57 -5.95 -5.58
C LEU A 100 3.57 -6.02 -6.75
N ALA A 101 3.79 -6.94 -7.68
CA ALA A 101 2.91 -7.13 -8.82
C ALA A 101 2.91 -8.60 -9.26
N ARG A 102 1.84 -9.00 -9.95
CA ARG A 102 1.69 -10.29 -10.63
C ARG A 102 2.80 -10.48 -11.65
N ASP A 103 2.89 -9.54 -12.60
CA ASP A 103 4.01 -9.40 -13.49
C ASP A 103 4.96 -8.31 -12.96
N LYS A 104 6.22 -8.70 -12.71
CA LYS A 104 7.24 -7.78 -12.18
C LYS A 104 7.68 -6.76 -13.22
N ASP A 105 7.55 -7.08 -14.51
CA ASP A 105 7.95 -6.21 -15.60
C ASP A 105 6.93 -5.08 -15.82
N SER A 106 5.70 -5.22 -15.29
CA SER A 106 4.68 -4.16 -15.24
C SER A 106 5.02 -3.03 -14.26
N LEU A 107 5.96 -3.25 -13.33
CA LEU A 107 6.43 -2.21 -12.42
C LEU A 107 7.54 -1.36 -13.04
N PRO A 108 7.70 -0.10 -12.62
CA PRO A 108 8.82 0.73 -13.05
C PRO A 108 10.17 0.03 -12.86
N LYS A 109 11.07 0.16 -13.84
CA LYS A 109 12.44 -0.36 -13.74
C LYS A 109 13.11 0.17 -12.45
N LYS A 110 13.86 -0.69 -11.75
CA LYS A 110 14.47 -0.43 -10.43
C LYS A 110 13.50 -0.32 -9.25
N THR A 111 12.28 -0.84 -9.39
CA THR A 111 11.39 -1.04 -8.24
C THR A 111 11.99 -2.06 -7.27
N SER A 112 12.03 -1.71 -5.99
CA SER A 112 12.44 -2.61 -4.92
C SER A 112 11.31 -3.61 -4.65
N GLY A 113 11.51 -4.86 -5.04
CA GLY A 113 10.54 -5.93 -4.79
C GLY A 113 10.41 -6.27 -3.31
N GLN A 114 9.26 -6.83 -2.94
CA GLN A 114 8.96 -7.25 -1.58
C GLN A 114 9.26 -8.73 -1.34
N LYS A 115 10.39 -9.02 -0.70
CA LYS A 115 10.88 -10.40 -0.49
C LYS A 115 10.08 -11.21 0.52
N SER A 116 9.44 -10.54 1.48
CA SER A 116 8.63 -11.19 2.52
C SER A 116 7.21 -11.49 2.08
N CYS A 117 6.78 -10.94 0.95
CA CYS A 117 5.48 -11.23 0.38
C CYS A 117 5.49 -12.59 -0.33
N THR A 118 4.33 -13.21 -0.35
CA THR A 118 4.05 -14.34 -1.25
C THR A 118 3.87 -13.84 -2.69
N ASP A 119 3.56 -14.73 -3.62
CA ASP A 119 3.14 -14.32 -4.96
C ASP A 119 1.87 -13.46 -4.90
N TRP A 120 1.62 -12.68 -5.95
CA TRP A 120 0.55 -11.68 -5.97
C TRP A 120 -0.82 -12.25 -5.60
N ASP A 121 -1.22 -13.37 -6.19
CA ASP A 121 -2.56 -13.95 -5.96
C ASP A 121 -2.72 -14.45 -4.54
N GLN A 122 -1.70 -15.13 -4.01
CA GLN A 122 -1.72 -15.58 -2.63
C GLN A 122 -1.68 -14.39 -1.67
N GLN A 123 -0.90 -13.36 -1.99
CA GLN A 123 -0.76 -12.19 -1.14
C GLN A 123 -2.05 -11.38 -1.08
N LEU A 124 -2.78 -11.26 -2.19
CA LEU A 124 -4.08 -10.61 -2.26
C LEU A 124 -5.10 -11.29 -1.34
N LYS A 125 -5.11 -12.64 -1.32
CA LYS A 125 -5.96 -13.41 -0.41
C LYS A 125 -5.57 -13.19 1.05
N LEU A 126 -4.28 -13.16 1.37
CA LEU A 126 -3.78 -12.89 2.72
C LEU A 126 -4.17 -11.48 3.20
N TRP A 127 -4.11 -10.49 2.32
CA TRP A 127 -4.56 -9.13 2.63
C TRP A 127 -6.05 -9.10 2.89
N GLN A 128 -6.87 -9.69 2.01
CA GLN A 128 -8.32 -9.76 2.20
C GLN A 128 -8.66 -10.37 3.57
N GLN A 129 -8.07 -11.52 3.91
CA GLN A 129 -8.31 -12.19 5.19
C GLN A 129 -7.94 -11.32 6.40
N GLN A 130 -6.77 -10.69 6.38
CA GLN A 130 -6.31 -9.84 7.50
C GLN A 130 -7.15 -8.57 7.65
N LEU A 131 -7.49 -7.93 6.53
CA LEU A 131 -8.32 -6.72 6.52
C LEU A 131 -9.74 -7.04 6.99
N ASP A 132 -10.33 -8.14 6.52
CA ASP A 132 -11.66 -8.58 6.94
C ASP A 132 -11.69 -8.91 8.44
N GLN A 133 -10.71 -9.66 8.94
CA GLN A 133 -10.62 -9.96 10.36
C GLN A 133 -10.50 -8.68 11.20
N THR A 134 -9.60 -7.77 10.81
CA THR A 134 -9.42 -6.48 11.50
C THR A 134 -10.71 -5.65 11.53
N SER A 135 -11.45 -5.66 10.41
CA SER A 135 -12.75 -4.99 10.31
C SER A 135 -13.81 -5.62 11.22
N LEU A 136 -13.87 -6.95 11.28
CA LEU A 136 -14.80 -7.68 12.14
C LEU A 136 -14.48 -7.47 13.63
N ASP A 137 -13.20 -7.53 14.02
CA ASP A 137 -12.75 -7.30 15.39
C ASP A 137 -13.17 -5.90 15.86
N TYR A 138 -12.95 -4.88 15.02
CA TYR A 138 -13.40 -3.51 15.27
C TYR A 138 -14.93 -3.42 15.46
N GLN A 139 -15.70 -4.05 14.56
CA GLN A 139 -17.17 -4.03 14.63
C GLN A 139 -17.71 -4.75 15.88
N GLN A 140 -17.00 -5.74 16.40
CA GLN A 140 -17.35 -6.46 17.63
C GLN A 140 -16.93 -5.71 18.90
N GLY A 141 -16.23 -4.58 18.76
CA GLY A 141 -15.73 -3.81 19.89
C GLY A 141 -14.50 -4.44 20.56
N ASP A 142 -13.74 -5.26 19.83
CA ASP A 142 -12.44 -5.71 20.30
C ASP A 142 -11.48 -4.51 20.33
N ALA A 143 -10.98 -4.22 21.52
CA ALA A 143 -10.15 -3.06 21.81
C ALA A 143 -8.92 -3.45 22.64
N GLU A 144 -8.42 -4.69 22.46
CA GLU A 144 -7.19 -5.13 23.12
C GLU A 144 -6.01 -4.20 22.78
N VAL A 145 -5.19 -3.90 23.80
CA VAL A 145 -4.03 -3.02 23.67
C VAL A 145 -2.83 -3.82 23.16
N LEU A 146 -2.63 -3.81 21.83
CA LEU A 146 -1.60 -4.61 21.14
C LEU A 146 -0.62 -3.73 20.33
N PRO A 147 0.27 -2.96 20.98
CA PRO A 147 1.21 -2.10 20.26
C PRO A 147 2.23 -2.92 19.47
N THR A 148 2.40 -2.59 18.19
CA THR A 148 3.52 -3.11 17.39
C THR A 148 4.82 -2.41 17.75
N LYS A 149 5.96 -2.99 17.33
CA LYS A 149 7.28 -2.39 17.58
C LYS A 149 7.34 -0.95 17.04
N GLY A 150 7.62 0.00 17.93
CA GLY A 150 7.69 1.43 17.63
C GLY A 150 6.33 2.16 17.65
N ALA A 151 5.21 1.46 17.83
CA ALA A 151 3.89 2.11 17.90
C ALA A 151 3.80 3.12 19.06
N CYS A 152 4.43 2.81 20.20
CA CYS A 152 4.45 3.68 21.37
C CYS A 152 5.34 4.93 21.24
N GLU A 153 6.17 5.04 20.19
CA GLU A 153 7.05 6.20 19.98
C GLU A 153 6.27 7.46 19.55
N TYR A 154 5.16 7.26 18.85
CA TYR A 154 4.31 8.34 18.31
C TYR A 154 2.89 8.34 18.90
N CYS A 155 2.63 7.49 19.91
CA CYS A 155 1.32 7.36 20.54
C CYS A 155 1.18 8.32 21.72
N GLU A 156 0.16 9.18 21.70
CA GLU A 156 -0.13 10.17 22.74
C GLU A 156 -0.97 9.61 23.91
N TYR A 157 -1.31 8.32 23.89
CA TYR A 157 -2.21 7.66 24.85
C TYR A 157 -1.48 6.71 25.81
N ASP A 158 -0.19 6.90 26.04
CA ASP A 158 0.62 6.03 26.90
C ASP A 158 0.11 5.97 28.36
N SER A 159 -0.43 7.07 28.87
CA SER A 159 -1.06 7.12 30.20
C SER A 159 -2.35 6.31 30.32
N LEU A 160 -3.02 6.00 29.20
CA LEU A 160 -4.28 5.25 29.17
C LEU A 160 -4.06 3.76 28.95
N CYS A 161 -3.05 3.40 28.14
CA CYS A 161 -2.87 2.04 27.66
C CYS A 161 -2.18 1.10 28.66
N ARG A 162 -1.51 1.64 29.70
CA ARG A 162 -0.82 0.89 30.77
C ARG A 162 0.27 -0.09 30.26
N VAL A 163 0.80 0.13 29.06
CA VAL A 163 1.93 -0.62 28.49
C VAL A 163 3.25 0.00 28.95
N VAL A 164 4.19 -0.84 29.38
CA VAL A 164 5.56 -0.42 29.71
C VAL A 164 6.36 -0.30 28.42
N LYS A 165 7.00 0.86 28.21
CA LYS A 165 7.86 1.13 27.04
C LYS A 165 9.19 0.37 27.09
#